data_AF-A0A9X1IQ19-F1
#
_entry.id   AF-A0A9X1IQ19-F1
#
_cell.length_a   1.000
_cell.length_b   1.000
_cell.length_c   1.000
_cell.angle_alpha   90.00
_cell.angle_beta   90.00
_cell.angle_gamma   90.00
#
_symmetry.space_group_name_H-M   'P 1'
#
loop_
_entity.id
_entity.type
_entity.pdbx_description
1 polymer ?
#
loop_
_entity_poly.entity_id
_entity_poly.type
_entity_poly.pdbx_seq_one_letter_code
_entity_poly.pdbx_strand_id
1 'polypeptide(L)'
;MSVSESIFIIIGMFIVTFGVRFVLFARAHKVVMPPFIEKALKFVPVAVLTAIITPMIFLQDQALYLSLFNPWLLGALASFLVGIWRQQQLLTILVGVVVFFIAKFFFSA
;
A
#
# COMPACT_ATOMS: atom_id res chain seq x y z
N MET A 1 -4.41 28.56 -7.15
CA MET A 1 -5.44 27.67 -7.73
C MET A 1 -6.76 28.38 -7.58
N SER A 2 -7.37 28.77 -8.69
CA SER A 2 -8.66 29.47 -8.68
C SER A 2 -9.79 28.48 -8.36
N VAL A 3 -10.88 28.93 -7.72
CA VAL A 3 -12.01 28.05 -7.36
C VAL A 3 -12.61 27.38 -8.61
N SER A 4 -12.59 28.08 -9.75
CA SER A 4 -12.98 27.55 -11.06
C SER A 4 -12.15 26.34 -11.50
N GLU A 5 -10.83 26.37 -11.33
CA GLU A 5 -9.96 25.22 -11.67
C GLU A 5 -10.31 23.99 -10.84
N SER A 6 -10.54 24.17 -9.54
CA SER A 6 -10.90 23.05 -8.64
C SER A 6 -12.21 22.39 -9.05
N ILE A 7 -13.21 23.17 -9.47
CA ILE A 7 -14.50 22.65 -9.95
C ILE A 7 -14.32 21.82 -11.23
N PHE A 8 -13.52 22.32 -12.18
CA PHE A 8 -13.21 21.56 -13.40
C PHE A 8 -12.45 20.26 -13.11
N ILE A 9 -11.50 20.28 -12.18
CA ILE A 9 -10.76 19.08 -11.75
C ILE A 9 -11.71 18.07 -11.09
N ILE A 10 -12.58 18.50 -10.18
CA ILE A 10 -13.55 17.61 -9.51
C ILE A 10 -14.49 16.96 -10.53
N ILE A 11 -15.03 17.74 -11.46
CA ILE A 11 -15.91 17.23 -12.52
C ILE A 11 -15.15 16.26 -13.43
N GLY A 12 -13.92 16.58 -13.82
CA GLY A 12 -13.07 15.69 -14.62
C GLY A 12 -12.78 14.37 -13.90
N MET A 13 -12.39 14.43 -12.62
CA MET A 13 -12.16 13.25 -11.79
C MET A 13 -13.44 12.41 -11.64
N PHE A 14 -14.59 13.06 -11.45
CA PHE A 14 -15.88 12.38 -11.39
C PHE A 14 -16.18 11.63 -12.67
N ILE A 15 -16.09 12.29 -13.84
CA ILE A 15 -16.38 11.67 -15.15
C ILE A 15 -15.47 10.47 -15.40
N VAL A 16 -14.17 10.61 -15.15
CA VAL A 16 -13.20 9.51 -15.38
C VAL A 16 -13.44 8.36 -14.40
N THR A 17 -13.55 8.65 -13.09
CA THR A 17 -13.71 7.61 -12.06
C THR A 17 -15.05 6.87 -12.19
N PHE A 18 -16.12 7.63 -12.38
CA PHE A 18 -17.46 7.08 -12.57
C PHE A 18 -17.55 6.35 -13.90
N GLY A 19 -17.02 6.92 -14.99
CA GLY A 19 -17.03 6.32 -16.31
C GLY A 19 -16.34 4.96 -16.33
N VAL A 20 -15.12 4.85 -15.78
CA VAL A 20 -14.40 3.58 -15.71
C VAL A 20 -15.18 2.55 -14.89
N ARG A 21 -15.68 2.91 -13.71
CA ARG A 21 -16.47 1.97 -12.88
C ARG A 21 -17.77 1.56 -13.56
N PHE A 22 -18.51 2.52 -14.12
CA PHE A 22 -19.81 2.30 -14.74
C PHE A 22 -19.69 1.45 -16.00
N VAL A 23 -18.69 1.69 -16.85
CA VAL A 23 -18.44 0.87 -18.04
C VAL A 23 -18.11 -0.57 -17.66
N LEU A 24 -17.28 -0.77 -16.63
CA LEU A 24 -16.97 -2.11 -16.13
C LEU A 24 -18.21 -2.80 -15.55
N PHE A 25 -19.01 -2.12 -14.72
CA PHE A 25 -20.24 -2.67 -14.14
C PHE A 25 -21.35 -2.92 -15.17
N ALA A 26 -21.58 -2.00 -16.10
CA ALA A 26 -22.58 -2.14 -17.14
C ALA A 26 -22.25 -3.31 -18.09
N ARG A 27 -20.95 -3.56 -18.32
CA ARG A 27 -20.50 -4.69 -19.13
C ARG A 27 -20.34 -5.99 -18.33
N ALA A 28 -20.27 -5.92 -17.00
CA ALA A 28 -20.18 -7.09 -16.12
C ALA A 28 -21.39 -8.04 -16.26
N HIS A 29 -22.58 -7.54 -16.62
CA HIS A 29 -23.77 -8.38 -16.82
C HIS A 29 -23.66 -9.32 -18.05
N LYS A 30 -22.74 -9.04 -18.99
CA LYS A 30 -22.45 -9.91 -20.15
C LYS A 30 -21.11 -10.64 -20.05
N VAL A 31 -20.24 -10.26 -19.12
CA VAL A 31 -18.92 -10.86 -18.94
C VAL A 31 -19.00 -11.79 -17.75
N VAL A 32 -19.23 -13.07 -18.02
CA VAL A 32 -19.08 -14.13 -17.01
C VAL A 32 -17.60 -14.19 -16.67
N MET A 33 -17.20 -13.54 -15.57
CA MET A 33 -15.81 -13.57 -15.12
C MET A 33 -15.47 -15.02 -14.75
N PRO A 34 -14.42 -15.61 -15.36
CA PRO A 34 -13.97 -16.94 -14.97
C PRO A 34 -13.67 -16.98 -13.47
N PRO A 35 -14.02 -18.05 -12.76
CA PRO A 35 -13.86 -18.15 -11.30
C PRO A 35 -12.40 -17.99 -10.86
N PHE A 36 -11.43 -18.24 -11.75
CA PHE A 36 -10.01 -17.97 -11.52
C PHE A 36 -9.71 -16.46 -11.42
N ILE A 37 -10.26 -15.64 -12.30
CA ILE A 37 -10.01 -14.19 -12.35
C ILE A 37 -10.68 -13.51 -11.15
N GLU A 38 -11.89 -13.91 -10.79
CA GLU A 38 -12.57 -13.36 -9.61
C GLU A 38 -11.78 -13.65 -8.31
N LYS A 39 -11.27 -14.87 -8.17
CA LYS A 39 -10.38 -15.23 -7.06
C LYS A 39 -9.10 -14.40 -7.08
N ALA A 40 -8.45 -14.26 -8.23
CA ALA A 40 -7.23 -13.46 -8.37
C ALA A 40 -7.45 -11.97 -8.00
N LEU A 41 -8.56 -11.38 -8.44
CA LEU A 41 -8.95 -9.99 -8.15
C LEU A 41 -9.08 -9.71 -6.65
N LYS A 42 -9.54 -10.68 -5.84
CA LYS A 42 -9.63 -10.54 -4.38
C LYS A 42 -8.26 -10.41 -3.71
N PHE A 43 -7.19 -10.93 -4.32
CA PHE A 43 -5.82 -10.84 -3.81
C PHE A 43 -5.05 -9.63 -4.34
N VAL A 44 -5.58 -8.93 -5.36
CA VAL A 44 -4.92 -7.74 -5.94
C VAL A 44 -4.58 -6.69 -4.89
N PRO A 45 -5.47 -6.29 -3.96
CA PRO A 45 -5.15 -5.24 -2.98
C PRO A 45 -3.93 -5.60 -2.13
N VAL A 46 -3.87 -6.83 -1.63
CA VAL A 46 -2.76 -7.31 -0.80
C VAL A 46 -1.48 -7.40 -1.62
N ALA A 47 -1.55 -7.98 -2.84
CA ALA A 47 -0.39 -8.12 -3.71
C ALA A 47 0.20 -6.77 -4.13
N VAL A 48 -0.64 -5.80 -4.47
CA VAL A 48 -0.22 -4.43 -4.84
C VAL A 48 0.40 -3.72 -3.64
N LEU A 49 -0.20 -3.80 -2.45
CA LEU A 49 0.39 -3.23 -1.24
C LEU A 49 1.76 -3.85 -0.94
N THR A 50 1.90 -5.17 -1.03
CA THR A 50 3.18 -5.85 -0.85
C THR A 50 4.19 -5.42 -1.92
N ALA A 51 3.78 -5.29 -3.18
CA ALA A 51 4.65 -4.85 -4.27
C ALA A 51 5.14 -3.39 -4.11
N ILE A 52 4.35 -2.53 -3.45
CA ILE A 52 4.74 -1.16 -3.14
C ILE A 52 5.66 -1.11 -1.90
N ILE A 53 5.31 -1.86 -0.86
CA ILE A 53 6.02 -1.83 0.43
C ILE A 53 7.39 -2.53 0.34
N THR A 54 7.49 -3.63 -0.41
CA THR A 54 8.74 -4.41 -0.53
C THR A 54 9.92 -3.54 -1.02
N PRO A 55 9.86 -2.85 -2.17
CA PRO A 55 10.97 -2.01 -2.61
C PRO A 55 11.21 -0.84 -1.66
N MET A 56 10.18 -0.31 -1.00
CA MET A 56 10.34 0.75 0.01
C MET A 56 11.21 0.31 1.19
N ILE A 57 11.21 -0.98 1.53
CA ILE A 57 12.03 -1.54 2.61
C ILE A 57 13.43 -1.96 2.13
N PHE A 58 13.52 -2.57 0.94
CA PHE A 58 14.75 -3.21 0.47
C PHE A 58 15.63 -2.33 -0.43
N LEU A 59 15.04 -1.38 -1.16
CA LEU A 59 15.76 -0.47 -2.06
C LEU A 59 15.81 0.92 -1.41
N GLN A 60 16.99 1.28 -0.93
CA GLN A 60 17.28 2.64 -0.46
C GLN A 60 18.31 3.24 -1.42
N ASP A 61 18.10 4.48 -1.88
CA ASP A 61 19.02 5.18 -2.78
C ASP A 61 19.50 4.36 -4.01
N GLN A 62 18.58 3.59 -4.60
CA GLN A 62 18.81 2.72 -5.77
C GLN A 62 19.80 1.56 -5.57
N ALA A 63 20.27 1.31 -4.34
CA ALA A 63 21.08 0.13 -4.01
C ALA A 63 20.32 -0.82 -3.07
N LEU A 64 20.65 -2.10 -3.15
CA LEU A 64 20.09 -3.12 -2.27
C LEU A 64 20.76 -3.01 -0.90
N TYR A 65 20.09 -2.35 0.04
CA TYR A 65 20.57 -2.19 1.41
C TYR A 65 20.03 -3.30 2.31
N LEU A 66 20.57 -4.52 2.13
CA LEU A 66 20.31 -5.69 2.97
C LEU A 66 21.15 -5.70 4.26
N SER A 67 21.30 -4.54 4.90
CA SER A 67 21.96 -4.46 6.19
C SER A 67 20.94 -4.65 7.31
N LEU A 68 21.24 -5.54 8.26
CA LEU A 68 20.46 -5.74 9.50
C LEU A 68 20.34 -4.47 10.35
N PHE A 69 21.13 -3.45 10.04
CA PHE A 69 21.08 -2.15 10.68
C PHE A 69 20.14 -1.15 10.01
N ASN A 70 19.49 -1.53 8.91
CA ASN A 70 18.56 -0.62 8.24
C ASN A 70 17.30 -0.41 9.10
N PRO A 71 17.00 0.83 9.53
CA PRO A 71 15.82 1.13 10.34
C PRO A 71 14.50 0.69 9.68
N TRP A 72 14.42 0.76 8.35
CA TRP A 72 13.25 0.35 7.58
C TRP A 72 12.99 -1.15 7.66
N LEU A 73 14.06 -1.96 7.56
CA LEU A 73 13.96 -3.40 7.66
C LEU A 73 13.55 -3.83 9.06
N LEU A 74 14.16 -3.24 10.10
CA LEU A 74 13.83 -3.55 11.50
C LEU A 74 12.39 -3.16 11.86
N GLY A 75 11.93 -1.98 11.42
CA GLY A 75 10.55 -1.54 11.63
C GLY A 75 9.53 -2.45 10.94
N ALA A 76 9.81 -2.87 9.71
CA ALA A 76 8.95 -3.80 8.96
C ALA A 76 8.90 -5.19 9.62
N LEU A 77 10.05 -5.71 10.06
CA LEU A 77 10.15 -7.02 10.70
C LEU A 77 9.42 -7.04 12.06
N ALA A 78 9.58 -5.98 12.86
CA ALA A 78 8.85 -5.81 14.11
C ALA A 78 7.34 -5.70 13.89
N SER A 79 6.90 -4.93 12.88
CA SER A 79 5.49 -4.84 12.50
C SER A 79 4.95 -6.21 12.08
N PHE A 80 5.72 -6.98 11.30
CA PHE A 80 5.31 -8.31 10.87
C PHE A 80 5.13 -9.29 12.05
N LEU A 81 6.09 -9.33 12.98
CA LEU A 81 5.99 -10.17 14.19
C LEU A 81 4.79 -9.80 15.05
N VAL A 82 4.57 -8.50 15.30
CA VAL A 82 3.46 -8.03 16.13
C VAL A 82 2.12 -8.26 15.44
N GLY A 83 2.06 -8.09 14.12
CA GLY A 83 0.85 -8.37 13.33
C GLY A 83 0.42 -9.83 13.44
N ILE A 84 1.38 -10.77 13.38
CA ILE A 84 1.12 -12.20 13.57
C ILE A 84 0.64 -12.48 14.99
N TRP A 85 1.26 -11.87 15.99
CA TRP A 85 0.94 -12.19 17.39
C TRP A 85 -0.36 -11.56 17.87
N ARG A 86 -0.61 -10.29 17.56
CA ARG A 86 -1.69 -9.51 18.20
C ARG A 86 -2.91 -9.27 17.33
N GLN A 87 -2.88 -9.52 16.01
CA GLN A 87 -3.98 -9.23 15.05
C GLN A 87 -4.71 -7.89 15.27
N GLN A 88 -4.05 -6.93 15.93
CA GLN A 88 -4.56 -5.61 16.25
C GLN A 88 -3.79 -4.60 15.40
N GLN A 89 -4.47 -4.04 14.40
CA GLN A 89 -3.87 -3.12 13.42
C GLN A 89 -3.15 -1.95 14.09
N LEU A 90 -3.78 -1.35 15.11
CA LEU A 90 -3.24 -0.19 15.82
C LEU A 90 -1.95 -0.50 16.58
N LEU A 91 -1.89 -1.64 17.29
CA LEU A 91 -0.67 -2.06 17.98
C LEU A 91 0.45 -2.36 17.00
N THR A 92 0.12 -2.97 15.87
CA THR A 92 1.09 -3.30 14.82
C THR A 92 1.75 -2.04 14.26
N ILE A 93 0.94 -1.03 13.96
CA ILE A 93 1.43 0.28 13.48
C ILE A 93 2.27 0.97 14.57
N LEU A 94 1.78 1.01 15.81
CA LEU A 94 2.45 1.71 16.90
C LEU A 94 3.83 1.10 17.20
N VAL A 95 3.90 -0.23 17.33
CA VAL A 95 5.19 -0.90 17.57
C VAL A 95 6.12 -0.73 16.37
N GLY A 96 5.61 -0.85 15.15
CA GLY A 96 6.40 -0.63 13.93
C GLY A 96 7.06 0.75 13.88
N VAL A 97 6.28 1.80 14.15
CA VAL A 97 6.77 3.18 14.18
C VAL A 97 7.79 3.40 15.30
N VAL A 98 7.52 2.87 16.51
CA VAL A 98 8.43 3.00 17.65
C VAL A 98 9.78 2.32 17.35
N VAL A 99 9.76 1.09 16.82
CA VAL A 99 10.99 0.36 16.47
C VAL A 99 11.75 1.07 15.35
N PHE A 100 11.05 1.56 14.32
CA PHE A 100 11.67 2.34 13.26
C PHE A 100 12.38 3.59 13.81
N PHE A 101 11.72 4.32 14.72
CA PHE A 101 12.28 5.56 15.28
C PHE A 101 13.50 5.29 16.16
N ILE A 102 13.45 4.24 16.98
CA ILE A 102 14.58 3.81 17.81
C ILE A 102 15.75 3.38 16.93
N ALA A 103 15.50 2.56 15.91
CA ALA A 103 16.55 2.10 14.99
C ALA A 103 17.15 3.27 14.20
N LYS A 104 16.32 4.22 13.75
CA LYS A 104 16.78 5.44 13.07
C LYS A 104 17.64 6.29 13.99
N PHE A 105 17.25 6.45 15.25
CA PHE A 105 18.02 7.23 16.22
C PHE A 105 19.39 6.59 16.51
N PHE A 106 19.45 5.26 16.66
CA PHE A 106 20.72 4.56 16.90
C PHE A 106 21.65 4.50 15.69
N PHE A 107 21.11 4.48 14.47
CA PHE A 107 21.91 4.34 13.25
C PHE A 107 22.20 5.66 12.52
N SER A 108 21.56 6.76 12.95
CA SER A 108 21.77 8.12 12.44
C SER A 108 22.53 9.02 13.43
N ALA A 109 23.06 8.46 14.52
CA ALA A 109 23.96 9.11 15.47
C ALA A 109 25.35 8.49 15.36
#